data_AF-A0A9X2XV79-F1
#
_entry.id   AF-A0A9X2XV79-F1
#
_cell.length_a   1.000
_cell.length_b   1.000
_cell.length_c   1.000
_cell.angle_alpha   90.00
_cell.angle_beta   90.00
_cell.angle_gamma   90.00
#
_symmetry.space_group_name_H-M   'P 1'
#
loop_
_entity.id
_entity.type
_entity.pdbx_description
1 polymer ?
#
loop_
_entity_poly.entity_id
_entity_poly.type
_entity_poly.pdbx_seq_one_letter_code
_entity_poly.pdbx_strand_id
1 'polypeptide(L)' 'MTYTYLGDRFTDVSLKKKSCMAVRNARGKCIRGKNGNMLVRFENGVVVNVVARLLRKNTPSKKAL' A
#
# COMPACT_ATOMS: atom_id res chain seq x y z
N MET A 1 3.78 1.97 7.60
CA MET A 1 2.63 1.06 7.69
C MET A 1 2.68 0.18 6.47
N THR A 2 2.65 -1.13 6.67
CA THR A 2 2.68 -2.16 5.62
C THR A 2 1.27 -2.61 5.29
N TYR A 3 1.06 -2.91 4.02
CA TYR A 3 -0.21 -3.33 3.47
C TYR A 3 0.00 -4.43 2.44
N THR A 4 -1.03 -5.25 2.22
CA THR A 4 -1.18 -6.05 1.01
C THR A 4 -2.13 -5.32 0.07
N TYR A 5 -1.73 -5.09 -1.17
CA TYR A 5 -2.58 -4.49 -2.19
C TYR A 5 -3.32 -5.57 -2.98
N LEU A 6 -4.65 -5.64 -2.88
CA LEU A 6 -5.43 -6.66 -3.56
C LEU A 6 -5.42 -6.48 -5.08
N GLY A 7 -5.49 -5.22 -5.54
CA GLY A 7 -5.75 -4.87 -6.94
C GLY A 7 -7.17 -5.21 -7.40
N ASP A 8 -7.53 -4.73 -8.58
CA ASP A 8 -8.79 -4.99 -9.28
C ASP A 8 -8.52 -5.53 -10.70
N ARG A 9 -9.55 -5.65 -11.55
CA ARG A 9 -9.37 -6.19 -12.91
C ARG A 9 -8.40 -5.38 -13.78
N PHE A 10 -8.20 -4.09 -13.51
CA PHE A 10 -7.35 -3.19 -14.31
C PHE A 10 -5.96 -2.99 -13.72
N THR A 11 -5.72 -3.52 -12.51
CA THR A 11 -4.40 -3.45 -11.87
C THR A 11 -3.40 -4.33 -12.62
N ASP A 12 -2.18 -3.84 -12.78
CA ASP A 12 -1.04 -4.64 -13.25
C ASP A 12 -0.89 -5.91 -12.40
N VAL A 13 -0.87 -7.06 -13.07
CA VAL A 13 -0.81 -8.38 -12.43
C VAL A 13 0.41 -8.53 -11.52
N SER A 14 1.52 -7.85 -11.82
CA SER A 14 2.74 -7.86 -11.01
C SER A 14 2.57 -7.22 -9.63
N LEU A 15 1.56 -6.34 -9.46
CA LEU A 15 1.29 -5.60 -8.22
C LEU A 15 0.16 -6.23 -7.39
N LYS A 16 -0.64 -7.12 -7.98
CA LYS A 16 -1.78 -7.77 -7.30
C LYS A 16 -1.32 -8.68 -6.17
N LYS A 17 -2.03 -8.59 -5.05
CA LYS A 17 -1.78 -9.35 -3.81
C LYS A 17 -0.35 -9.19 -3.27
N LYS A 18 0.37 -8.13 -3.67
CA LYS A 18 1.74 -7.88 -3.21
C LYS A 18 1.78 -6.96 -2.00
N SER A 19 2.84 -7.14 -1.20
CA SER A 19 3.17 -6.28 -0.08
C SER A 19 3.64 -4.91 -0.57
N CYS A 20 3.23 -3.86 0.15
CA CYS A 20 3.65 -2.50 -0.10
C CYS A 20 3.66 -1.67 1.19
N MET A 21 4.34 -0.53 1.13
CA MET A 21 4.47 0.42 2.23
C MET A 21 3.92 1.79 1.82
N ALA A 22 3.19 2.45 2.71
CA ALA A 22 2.78 3.83 2.47
C ALA A 22 4.00 4.76 2.42
N VAL A 23 4.11 5.56 1.35
CA VAL A 23 5.06 6.67 1.30
C VAL A 23 4.56 7.78 2.21
N ARG A 24 5.47 8.37 3.00
CA ARG A 24 5.17 9.43 3.95
C ARG A 24 5.79 10.76 3.50
N ASN A 25 5.10 11.86 3.78
CA ASN A 25 5.63 13.20 3.59
C ASN A 25 6.64 13.59 4.68
N ALA A 26 7.24 14.77 4.57
CA ALA A 26 8.20 15.30 5.56
C ALA A 26 7.63 15.42 6.99
N ARG A 27 6.29 15.46 7.14
CA ARG A 27 5.60 15.48 8.45
C ARG A 27 5.23 14.08 8.95
N GLY A 28 5.73 13.03 8.30
CA GLY A 28 5.44 11.63 8.65
C GLY A 28 4.03 11.15 8.33
N LYS A 29 3.19 11.92 7.62
CA LYS A 29 1.83 11.49 7.23
C LYS A 29 1.85 10.73 5.91
N CYS A 30 1.01 9.70 5.77
CA CYS A 30 0.83 8.99 4.49
C CYS A 30 0.34 9.96 3.42
N ILE A 31 0.90 9.86 2.22
CA ILE A 31 0.51 10.70 1.08
C ILE A 31 -0.76 10.12 0.44
N ARG A 32 -1.87 10.87 0.52
CA ARG A 32 -3.18 10.51 -0.06
C ARG A 32 -3.58 11.55 -1.10
N GLY A 33 -4.12 11.11 -2.22
CA GLY A 33 -4.71 11.99 -3.22
C GLY A 33 -6.23 12.10 -3.07
N LYS A 34 -6.82 12.99 -3.88
CA LYS A 34 -8.24 13.39 -3.77
C LYS A 34 -9.22 12.26 -4.14
N ASN A 35 -8.83 11.33 -5.00
CA ASN A 35 -9.70 10.27 -5.53
C ASN A 35 -9.65 8.97 -4.71
N GLY A 36 -9.40 9.06 -3.40
CA GLY A 36 -9.27 7.89 -2.53
C GLY A 36 -8.07 7.00 -2.89
N ASN A 37 -7.02 7.58 -3.47
CA ASN A 37 -5.78 6.91 -3.79
C ASN A 37 -4.68 7.23 -2.76
N MET A 38 -3.68 6.37 -2.69
CA MET A 38 -2.54 6.52 -1.78
C MET A 38 -1.25 6.18 -2.51
N LEU A 39 -0.19 6.94 -2.27
CA LEU A 39 1.13 6.66 -2.80
C LEU A 39 1.80 5.54 -1.97
N VAL A 40 2.16 4.45 -2.62
CA VAL A 40 2.82 3.31 -1.99
C VAL A 40 4.09 2.93 -2.72
N ARG A 41 5.01 2.28 -2.01
CA ARG A 41 6.20 1.62 -2.55
C ARG A 41 6.05 0.11 -2.39
N PHE A 42 6.16 -0.64 -3.47
CA PHE A 42 6.19 -2.10 -3.47
C PHE A 42 7.60 -2.62 -3.18
N GLU A 43 7.72 -3.90 -2.82
CA GLU A 43 9.01 -4.53 -2.49
C GLU A 43 10.03 -4.49 -3.65
N ASN A 44 9.55 -4.53 -4.90
CA ASN A 44 10.38 -4.38 -6.10
C ASN A 44 10.84 -2.93 -6.35
N GLY A 45 10.59 -2.01 -5.42
CA GLY A 45 10.99 -0.60 -5.52
C GLY A 45 10.02 0.30 -6.29
N VAL A 46 9.02 -0.26 -6.99
CA VAL A 46 8.03 0.52 -7.75
C VAL A 46 7.22 1.42 -6.81
N VAL A 47 7.17 2.71 -7.15
CA VAL A 47 6.38 3.72 -6.43
C VAL A 47 5.21 4.14 -7.29
N VAL A 48 3.98 3.93 -6.82
CA VAL A 48 2.77 4.15 -7.62
C VAL A 48 1.57 4.53 -6.74
N ASN A 49 0.64 5.28 -7.31
CA ASN A 49 -0.65 5.57 -6.68
C ASN A 49 -1.58 4.37 -6.84
N VAL A 50 -2.12 3.87 -5.73
CA VAL A 50 -3.07 2.75 -5.71
C VAL A 50 -4.41 3.15 -5.11
N VAL A 51 -5.47 2.42 -5.46
CA VAL A 51 -6.81 2.63 -4.88
C VAL A 51 -6.82 2.18 -3.42
N ALA A 52 -6.98 3.11 -2.48
CA ALA A 52 -6.74 2.84 -1.07
C ALA A 52 -7.72 1.81 -0.45
N ARG A 53 -8.95 1.72 -0.95
CA ARG A 53 -9.94 0.73 -0.49
C ARG A 53 -9.54 -0.73 -0.74
N LEU A 54 -8.58 -0.95 -1.64
CA LEU A 54 -8.03 -2.27 -1.97
C LEU A 54 -6.78 -2.62 -1.14
N LEU A 55 -6.36 -1.74 -0.24
CA LEU A 55 -5.29 -2.05 0.70
C LEU A 55 -5.85 -2.81 1.90
N ARG A 56 -5.11 -3.81 2.35
CA ARG A 56 -5.35 -4.53 3.61
C ARG A 56 -4.18 -4.27 4.52
N LYS A 57 -4.45 -3.70 5.69
CA LYS A 57 -3.40 -3.39 6.67
C LYS A 57 -2.82 -4.70 7.18
N ASN A 58 -1.51 -4.84 7.12
CA ASN A 58 -0.84 -5.95 7.77
C ASN A 58 -0.76 -5.59 9.25
N THR A 59 -1.53 -6.30 10.08
CA THR A 59 -1.38 -6.20 11.53
C THR A 59 -0.04 -6.85 11.87
N PRO A 60 0.86 -6.18 12.62
CA PRO A 60 2.01 -6.90 13.16
C PRO A 60 1.45 -8.03 14.02
N SER A 61 1.82 -9.28 13.69
CA SER A 61 1.51 -10.42 14.54
C SER A 61 1.99 -10.09 15.95
N LYS A 62 1.08 -10.09 16.93
CA LYS A 62 1.50 -10.08 18.34
C LYS A 62 2.40 -11.30 18.48
N LYS A 63 3.70 -11.11 18.73
CA LYS A 63 4.55 -12.22 19.17
C LYS A 63 3.88 -12.79 20.41
N ALA A 64 3.53 -14.07 20.38
CA ALA A 64 3.21 -14.78 21.61
C ALA A 64 4.47 -14.71 22.48
N LEU A 65 4.31 -14.13 23.67
CA LEU A 65 5.29 -14.18 24.76
C LEU A 65 5.24 -15.57 25.39
#